data_AF-A0A7Z0B3G2-F1
#
_entry.id   AF-A0A7Z0B3G2-F1
#
_cell.length_a   1.000
_cell.length_b   1.000
_cell.length_c   1.000
_cell.angle_alpha   90.00
_cell.angle_beta   90.00
_cell.angle_gamma   90.00
#
_symmetry.space_group_name_H-M   'P 1'
#
loop_
_entity.id
_entity.type
_entity.pdbx_description
1 polymer ?
#
loop_
_entity_poly.entity_id
_entity_poly.type
_entity_poly.pdbx_seq_one_letter_code
_entity_poly.pdbx_strand_id
1 'polypeptide(L)'
;MNIRKISLLIMLATDSGAAQAQAQVKLMLFGGTSHDVYLGCLNCSDVAPDSVHNDIGQYGSDISPQSIFNDIGQYGSDISSESPCNDIASDPPVIVDQNGGFYGYLTLNETLSKAVTDQNILAWLKTKVCKVQR
;
A
#
# COMPACT_ATOMS: atom_id res chain seq x y z
N MET A 1 -37.40 43.19 -45.69
CA MET A 1 -36.47 42.59 -46.67
C MET A 1 -35.07 43.18 -46.45
N ASN A 2 -34.15 42.35 -45.97
CA ASN A 2 -32.67 42.41 -46.02
C ASN A 2 -32.01 42.05 -44.68
N ILE A 3 -31.93 40.74 -44.47
CA ILE A 3 -31.16 40.07 -43.42
C ILE A 3 -29.69 40.11 -43.88
N ARG A 4 -28.84 40.90 -43.22
CA ARG A 4 -27.39 40.80 -43.37
C ARG A 4 -26.91 39.66 -42.46
N LYS A 5 -26.55 38.53 -43.07
CA LYS A 5 -25.91 37.39 -42.42
C LYS A 5 -24.55 37.85 -41.88
N ILE A 6 -24.43 38.04 -40.57
CA ILE A 6 -23.15 38.17 -39.90
C ILE A 6 -22.78 36.78 -39.42
N SER A 7 -22.04 36.04 -40.26
CA SER A 7 -21.31 34.85 -39.83
C SER A 7 -20.14 35.32 -38.96
N LEU A 8 -20.34 35.35 -37.65
CA LEU A 8 -19.22 35.46 -36.72
C LEU A 8 -18.85 34.05 -36.27
N LEU A 9 -17.76 33.56 -36.85
CA LEU A 9 -17.10 32.31 -36.55
C LEU A 9 -16.63 32.36 -35.09
N ILE A 10 -17.34 31.70 -34.17
CA ILE A 10 -16.85 31.51 -32.79
C ILE A 10 -15.75 30.47 -32.87
N MET A 11 -14.51 30.89 -32.61
CA MET A 11 -13.37 30.00 -32.46
C MET A 11 -13.68 28.99 -31.34
N LEU A 12 -13.68 27.71 -31.69
CA LEU A 12 -13.61 26.62 -30.72
C LEU A 12 -12.21 26.69 -30.11
N ALA A 13 -12.09 27.27 -28.92
CA ALA A 13 -10.94 27.04 -28.06
C ALA A 13 -10.95 25.55 -27.70
N THR A 14 -10.05 24.79 -28.31
CA THR A 14 -9.74 23.42 -27.89
C THR A 14 -8.94 23.53 -26.60
N ASP A 15 -9.61 23.46 -25.45
CA ASP A 15 -8.96 23.28 -24.17
C ASP A 15 -8.27 21.91 -24.19
N SER A 16 -6.97 21.92 -24.50
CA SER A 16 -6.09 20.76 -24.36
C SER A 16 -5.74 20.64 -22.89
N GLY A 17 -6.69 20.10 -22.11
CA GLY A 17 -6.46 19.71 -20.72
C GLY A 17 -5.46 18.55 -20.68
N ALA A 18 -4.16 18.85 -20.63
CA ALA A 18 -3.16 17.88 -20.26
C ALA A 18 -3.45 17.42 -18.82
N ALA A 19 -4.00 16.22 -18.67
CA ALA A 19 -4.20 15.60 -17.37
C ALA A 19 -2.83 15.48 -16.69
N GLN A 20 -2.59 16.28 -15.66
CA GLN A 20 -1.38 16.17 -14.86
C GLN A 20 -1.45 14.85 -14.11
N ALA A 21 -0.56 13.90 -14.44
CA ALA A 21 -0.36 12.70 -13.65
C ALA A 21 0.16 13.12 -12.28
N GLN A 22 -0.71 13.15 -11.28
CA GLN A 22 -0.29 13.30 -9.90
C GLN A 22 0.55 12.06 -9.56
N ALA A 23 1.85 12.25 -9.32
CA ALA A 23 2.71 11.17 -8.86
C ALA A 23 2.15 10.66 -7.52
N GLN A 24 1.71 9.41 -7.49
CA GLN A 24 1.22 8.80 -6.26
C GLN A 24 2.36 8.74 -5.24
N VAL A 25 2.09 9.18 -4.01
CA VAL A 25 3.05 9.06 -2.91
C VAL A 25 3.33 7.58 -2.66
N LYS A 26 4.61 7.17 -2.68
CA LYS A 26 5.01 5.79 -2.41
C LYS A 26 4.78 5.46 -0.93
N LEU A 27 4.06 4.39 -0.66
CA LEU A 27 3.83 3.82 0.67
C LEU A 27 4.69 2.58 0.83
N MET A 28 5.39 2.49 1.95
CA MET A 28 6.38 1.46 2.24
C MET A 28 6.09 0.81 3.57
N LEU A 29 6.49 -0.44 3.71
CA LEU A 29 6.42 -1.20 4.95
C LEU A 29 7.81 -1.27 5.60
N PHE A 30 7.86 -1.04 6.90
CA PHE A 30 9.06 -1.26 7.71
C PHE A 30 8.74 -2.12 8.92
N GLY A 31 9.53 -3.15 9.17
CA GLY A 31 9.45 -4.03 10.34
C GLY A 31 10.73 -3.98 11.18
N GLY A 32 10.89 -4.94 12.08
CA GLY A 32 11.93 -4.89 13.10
C GLY A 32 11.44 -4.14 14.33
N THR A 33 12.00 -4.47 15.49
CA THR A 33 11.73 -3.78 16.77
C THR A 33 12.03 -2.28 16.74
N SER A 34 12.88 -1.83 15.80
CA SER A 34 13.21 -0.42 15.56
C SER A 34 12.59 0.16 14.28
N HIS A 35 11.74 -0.61 13.58
CA HIS A 35 11.14 -0.23 12.29
C HIS A 35 12.17 0.22 11.24
N ASP A 36 13.33 -0.45 11.20
CA ASP A 36 14.47 -0.16 10.32
C ASP A 36 14.68 -1.22 9.22
N VAL A 37 13.88 -2.29 9.21
CA VAL A 37 13.91 -3.33 8.18
C VAL A 37 12.88 -3.02 7.10
N TYR A 38 13.33 -2.71 5.89
CA TYR A 38 12.44 -2.51 4.75
C TYR A 38 11.73 -3.82 4.35
N LEU A 39 10.41 -3.80 4.27
CA LEU A 39 9.55 -4.95 3.93
C LEU A 39 8.79 -4.76 2.61
N GLY A 40 9.14 -3.75 1.82
CA GLY A 40 8.59 -3.54 0.47
C GLY A 40 7.65 -2.35 0.33
N CYS A 41 7.26 -2.10 -0.90
CA CYS A 41 6.36 -1.04 -1.32
C CYS A 41 4.91 -1.56 -1.36
N LEU A 42 4.04 -0.95 -0.56
CA LEU A 42 2.64 -1.35 -0.40
C LEU A 42 1.78 -1.00 -1.61
N ASN A 43 2.11 0.07 -2.34
CA ASN A 43 1.31 0.58 -3.46
C ASN A 43 2.04 0.55 -4.81
N CYS A 44 3.14 -0.20 -4.92
CA CYS A 44 3.83 -0.41 -6.19
C CYS A 44 3.15 -1.50 -7.02
N SER A 45 3.34 -1.48 -8.34
CA SER A 45 2.85 -2.53 -9.24
C SER A 45 3.43 -3.90 -8.87
N ASP A 46 2.71 -4.97 -9.16
CA ASP A 46 3.13 -6.38 -8.99
C ASP A 46 4.44 -6.74 -9.71
N VAL A 47 4.81 -6.04 -10.79
CA VAL A 47 6.09 -6.24 -11.49
C VAL A 47 7.25 -5.44 -10.91
N ALA A 48 7.00 -4.53 -9.95
CA ALA A 48 8.08 -3.72 -9.39
C ALA A 48 8.98 -4.59 -8.48
N PRO A 49 10.31 -4.44 -8.54
CA PRO A 49 11.23 -5.30 -7.79
C PRO A 49 11.03 -5.26 -6.28
N ASP A 50 10.55 -4.13 -5.77
CA ASP A 50 10.35 -3.90 -4.34
C ASP A 50 8.88 -3.97 -3.89
N SER A 51 7.96 -4.39 -4.76
CA SER A 51 6.54 -4.47 -4.44
C SER A 51 6.22 -5.66 -3.55
N VAL A 52 5.35 -5.44 -2.55
CA VAL A 52 4.75 -6.53 -1.77
C VAL A 52 3.79 -7.38 -2.59
N HIS A 53 3.36 -6.90 -3.77
CA HIS A 53 2.49 -7.63 -4.68
C HIS A 53 3.26 -8.47 -5.70
N ASN A 54 4.59 -8.44 -5.67
CA ASN A 54 5.46 -9.24 -6.54
C ASN A 54 5.71 -10.62 -5.91
N ASP A 55 4.93 -11.62 -6.30
CA ASP A 55 4.91 -12.97 -5.72
C ASP A 55 6.19 -13.79 -5.96
N ILE A 56 7.01 -13.39 -6.94
CA ILE A 56 8.35 -13.93 -7.17
C ILE A 56 9.47 -13.03 -6.64
N GLY A 57 9.11 -11.85 -6.11
CA GLY A 57 10.03 -10.85 -5.59
C GLY A 57 10.37 -11.04 -4.12
N GLN A 58 11.42 -10.35 -3.66
CA GLN A 58 11.93 -10.44 -2.29
C GLN A 58 10.90 -10.05 -1.21
N TYR A 59 9.94 -9.17 -1.52
CA TYR A 59 9.02 -8.62 -0.52
C TYR A 59 7.57 -9.12 -0.65
N GLY A 60 7.24 -9.80 -1.76
CA GLY A 60 5.92 -10.39 -1.98
C GLY A 60 5.91 -11.91 -2.00
N SER A 61 7.07 -12.56 -2.16
CA SER A 61 7.16 -14.03 -2.20
C SER A 61 6.92 -14.67 -0.82
N ASP A 62 6.18 -15.77 -0.79
CA ASP A 62 5.85 -16.53 0.43
C ASP A 62 7.03 -17.32 1.02
N ILE A 63 8.14 -17.47 0.29
CA ILE A 63 9.36 -18.12 0.78
C ILE A 63 10.43 -17.13 1.27
N SER A 64 10.24 -15.83 1.02
CA SER A 64 11.25 -14.83 1.39
C SER A 64 11.21 -14.52 2.89
N PRO A 65 12.37 -14.42 3.57
CA PRO A 65 12.41 -14.05 4.99
C PRO A 65 11.96 -12.61 5.26
N GLN A 66 11.96 -11.72 4.25
CA GLN A 66 11.57 -10.31 4.37
C GLN A 66 10.18 -10.02 3.78
N SER A 67 9.38 -11.05 3.57
CA SER A 67 8.02 -10.94 3.05
C SER A 67 7.00 -11.16 4.16
N ILE A 68 5.96 -10.32 4.14
CA ILE A 68 4.80 -10.49 5.02
C ILE A 68 3.91 -11.68 4.60
N PHE A 69 4.14 -12.24 3.40
CA PHE A 69 3.42 -13.42 2.91
C PHE A 69 4.06 -14.74 3.35
N ASN A 70 5.25 -14.70 3.96
CA ASN A 70 5.90 -15.90 4.50
C ASN A 70 5.31 -16.28 5.85
N ASP A 71 4.38 -17.25 5.83
CA ASP A 71 3.56 -17.67 6.97
C ASP A 71 4.31 -18.43 8.07
N ILE A 72 5.57 -18.78 7.84
CA ILE A 72 6.49 -19.31 8.86
C ILE A 72 7.62 -18.34 9.21
N GLY A 73 7.64 -17.16 8.57
CA GLY A 73 8.66 -16.14 8.70
C GLY A 73 8.42 -15.14 9.83
N GLN A 74 9.43 -14.34 10.12
CA GLN A 74 9.38 -13.29 11.15
C GLN A 74 8.31 -12.23 10.87
N TYR A 75 8.05 -11.92 9.59
CA TYR A 75 7.13 -10.84 9.20
C TYR A 75 5.78 -11.31 8.67
N GLY A 76 5.52 -12.62 8.59
CA GLY A 76 4.24 -13.16 8.08
C GLY A 76 3.59 -14.23 8.94
N SER A 77 4.31 -14.83 9.90
CA SER A 77 3.73 -15.86 10.79
C SER A 77 2.72 -15.30 11.78
N ASP A 78 1.77 -16.13 12.20
CA ASP A 78 0.75 -15.78 13.21
C ASP A 78 1.29 -15.72 14.65
N ILE A 79 2.53 -16.17 14.88
CA ILE A 79 3.16 -16.23 16.20
C ILE A 79 4.23 -15.16 16.45
N SER A 80 4.81 -14.57 15.40
CA SER A 80 5.87 -13.57 15.55
C SER A 80 5.34 -12.27 16.10
N SER A 81 6.04 -11.66 17.06
CA SER A 81 5.69 -10.33 17.58
C SER A 81 5.89 -9.20 16.56
N GLU A 82 6.62 -9.48 15.47
CA GLU A 82 6.92 -8.53 14.38
C GLU A 82 6.07 -8.74 13.14
N SER A 83 5.11 -9.67 13.21
CA SER A 83 4.22 -9.98 12.10
C SER A 83 2.92 -9.19 12.18
N PRO A 84 2.38 -8.72 11.03
CA PRO A 84 1.06 -8.11 11.01
C PRO A 84 -0.05 -9.15 11.26
N CYS A 85 0.25 -10.45 11.16
CA CYS A 85 -0.72 -11.55 11.27
C CYS A 85 -0.88 -12.12 12.69
N ASN A 86 -0.03 -11.72 13.62
CA ASN A 86 -0.20 -12.04 15.03
C ASN A 86 -1.17 -11.03 15.69
N ASP A 87 -2.27 -11.52 16.24
CA ASP A 87 -3.34 -10.71 16.85
C ASP A 87 -2.96 -10.08 18.19
N ILE A 88 -1.80 -10.44 18.73
CA ILE A 88 -1.19 -9.86 19.93
C ILE A 88 0.24 -9.35 19.66
N ALA A 89 0.60 -9.07 18.40
CA ALA A 89 1.90 -8.52 18.02
C ALA A 89 2.26 -7.25 18.82
N SER A 90 3.50 -7.15 19.30
CA SER A 90 4.03 -5.97 19.99
C SER A 90 4.75 -4.99 19.06
N ASP A 91 5.38 -5.50 18.00
CA ASP A 91 6.25 -4.74 17.10
C ASP A 91 5.88 -4.96 15.62
N PRO A 92 4.58 -4.88 15.24
CA PRO A 92 4.18 -5.14 13.86
C PRO A 92 4.73 -4.10 12.89
N PRO A 93 4.71 -4.38 11.56
CA PRO A 93 5.20 -3.44 10.57
C PRO A 93 4.46 -2.10 10.57
N VAL A 94 5.14 -1.04 10.17
CA VAL A 94 4.57 0.31 10.00
C VAL A 94 4.44 0.67 8.54
N ILE A 95 3.40 1.46 8.22
CA ILE A 95 3.21 2.05 6.90
C ILE A 95 3.78 3.48 6.94
N VAL A 96 4.75 3.74 6.07
CA VAL A 96 5.47 5.03 5.99
C VAL A 96 5.53 5.51 4.55
N ASP A 97 5.35 6.81 4.31
CA ASP A 97 5.57 7.38 2.99
C ASP A 97 7.04 7.74 2.71
N GLN A 98 7.36 8.07 1.46
CA GLN A 98 8.71 8.47 1.04
C GLN A 98 9.26 9.75 1.72
N ASN A 99 8.42 10.52 2.41
CA ASN A 99 8.81 11.70 3.17
C ASN A 99 8.95 11.41 4.68
N GLY A 100 8.75 10.16 5.10
CA GLY A 100 8.77 9.76 6.51
C GLY A 100 7.44 9.95 7.25
N GLY A 101 6.35 10.24 6.54
CA GLY A 101 5.01 10.32 7.11
C GLY A 101 4.51 8.96 7.59
N PHE A 102 4.11 8.87 8.86
CA PHE A 102 3.59 7.65 9.47
C PHE A 102 2.07 7.51 9.27
N TYR A 103 1.63 6.36 8.78
CA TYR A 103 0.21 6.07 8.45
C TYR A 103 -0.45 5.05 9.39
N GLY A 104 0.31 4.41 10.27
CA GLY A 104 -0.20 3.43 11.22
C GLY A 104 0.60 2.14 11.23
N TYR A 105 0.30 1.30 12.22
CA TYR A 105 0.76 -0.09 12.27
C TYR A 105 -0.12 -0.96 11.38
N LEU A 106 0.50 -1.75 10.49
CA LEU A 106 -0.17 -2.81 9.75
C LEU A 106 -0.27 -4.02 10.69
N THR A 107 -1.43 -4.27 11.27
CA THR A 107 -1.59 -5.36 12.24
C THR A 107 -3.03 -5.85 12.36
N LEU A 108 -3.18 -7.13 12.72
CA LEU A 108 -4.42 -7.71 13.21
C LEU A 108 -4.65 -7.50 14.71
N ASN A 109 -3.67 -6.99 15.46
CA ASN A 109 -3.84 -6.61 16.84
C ASN A 109 -4.72 -5.35 16.94
N GLU A 110 -6.03 -5.56 17.05
CA GLU A 110 -7.03 -4.49 17.09
C GLU A 110 -6.93 -3.62 18.36
N THR A 111 -6.17 -4.06 19.38
CA THR A 111 -5.93 -3.29 20.61
C THR A 111 -4.73 -2.36 20.52
N LEU A 112 -3.87 -2.53 19.50
CA LEU A 112 -2.68 -1.71 19.35
C LEU A 112 -3.05 -0.27 18.97
N SER A 113 -2.57 0.68 19.77
CA SER A 113 -2.75 2.10 19.48
C SER A 113 -2.14 2.46 18.13
N LYS A 114 -2.89 3.21 17.31
CA LYS A 114 -2.49 3.62 15.95
C LYS A 114 -2.37 2.47 14.94
N ALA A 115 -3.03 1.34 15.17
CA ALA A 115 -3.30 0.37 14.11
C ALA A 115 -4.02 1.05 12.94
N VAL A 116 -3.72 0.62 11.71
CA VAL A 116 -4.37 1.13 10.51
C VAL A 116 -5.87 0.79 10.55
N THR A 117 -6.72 1.78 10.22
CA THR A 117 -8.19 1.62 10.25
C THR A 117 -8.83 1.60 8.86
N ASP A 118 -8.02 1.82 7.82
CA ASP A 118 -8.46 1.74 6.43
C ASP A 118 -8.99 0.34 6.13
N GLN A 119 -10.27 0.26 5.75
CA GLN A 119 -10.97 -1.00 5.58
C GLN A 119 -10.45 -1.80 4.38
N ASN A 120 -9.90 -1.16 3.35
CA ASN A 120 -9.34 -1.86 2.20
C ASN A 120 -8.00 -2.51 2.58
N ILE A 121 -7.16 -1.80 3.32
CA ILE A 121 -5.90 -2.34 3.85
C ILE A 121 -6.19 -3.50 4.81
N LEU A 122 -7.13 -3.34 5.75
CA LEU A 122 -7.50 -4.39 6.69
C LEU A 122 -8.12 -5.61 5.99
N ALA A 123 -8.97 -5.40 4.98
CA ALA A 123 -9.53 -6.50 4.21
C ALA A 123 -8.45 -7.27 3.44
N TRP A 124 -7.51 -6.56 2.81
CA TRP A 124 -6.36 -7.16 2.14
C TRP A 124 -5.48 -7.92 3.13
N LEU A 125 -5.15 -7.33 4.27
CA LEU A 125 -4.34 -7.96 5.33
C LEU A 125 -5.00 -9.25 5.82
N LYS A 126 -6.29 -9.19 6.19
CA LYS A 126 -7.04 -10.35 6.71
C LYS A 126 -7.15 -11.49 5.68
N THR A 127 -7.41 -11.16 4.41
CA THR A 127 -7.81 -12.17 3.41
C THR A 127 -6.68 -12.66 2.49
N LYS A 128 -5.68 -11.82 2.23
CA LYS A 128 -4.58 -12.14 1.29
C LYS A 128 -3.28 -12.45 1.99
N VAL A 129 -2.92 -11.65 3.00
CA VAL A 129 -1.66 -11.82 3.72
C VAL A 129 -1.81 -12.89 4.79
N CYS A 130 -2.72 -12.68 5.75
CA CYS A 130 -2.85 -13.52 6.94
C CYS A 130 -3.80 -14.72 6.78
N LYS A 131 -4.50 -14.81 5.63
CA LYS A 131 -5.36 -15.95 5.26
C LYS A 131 -6.36 -16.37 6.35
N VAL A 132 -6.85 -15.43 7.16
CA VAL A 132 -7.74 -15.68 8.30
C VAL A 132 -9.06 -16.27 7.78
N GLN A 133 -9.33 -17.53 8.10
CA GLN A 133 -10.58 -18.20 7.74
C GLN A 133 -11.71 -17.60 8.60
N ARG A 134 -12.80 -17.16 7.97
CA ARG A 134 -14.04 -16.76 8.68
C ARG A 134 -14.88 -17.97 9.04
#